data_AF-A0A957I4J2-F1
#
_entry.id   AF-A0A957I4J2-F1
#
_cell.length_a   1.000
_cell.length_b   1.000
_cell.length_c   1.000
_cell.angle_alpha   90.00
_cell.angle_beta   90.00
_cell.angle_gamma   90.00
#
_symmetry.space_group_name_H-M   'P 1'
#
loop_
_entity.id
_entity.type
_entity.pdbx_description
1 polymer ?
#
loop_
_entity_poly.entity_id
_entity_poly.type
_entity_poly.pdbx_seq_one_letter_code
_entity_poly.pdbx_strand_id
1 'polypeptide(L)'
;SWLLNRNAGPIALASFAAFAAAASVDALVYQWLDRYPRWLRVNGSNVPSAAVDSLVFPTLAFGSFLWPIVLGQFLAKTGGGFVWSLILHWAEQRRNAGMETQQPI
;
A
#
# COMPACT_ATOMS: atom_id res chain seq x y z
N SER A 1 4.33 -23.39 -13.83
CA SER A 1 3.28 -23.25 -12.80
C SER A 1 1.86 -23.33 -13.34
N TRP A 2 1.55 -22.84 -14.56
CA TRP A 2 0.21 -23.01 -15.19
C TRP A 2 -0.14 -24.47 -15.52
N LEU A 3 0.87 -25.28 -15.87
CA LEU A 3 0.73 -26.72 -16.13
C LEU A 3 0.46 -27.57 -14.87
N LEU A 4 0.72 -27.04 -13.67
CA LEU A 4 0.58 -27.77 -12.40
C LEU A 4 -0.73 -27.44 -11.66
N ASN A 5 -1.28 -26.23 -11.82
CA ASN A 5 -2.56 -25.85 -11.22
C ASN A 5 -3.30 -24.85 -12.12
N ARG A 6 -4.34 -25.33 -12.83
CA ARG A 6 -5.18 -24.49 -13.70
C ARG A 6 -5.92 -23.37 -12.94
N ASN A 7 -6.13 -23.54 -11.63
CA ASN A 7 -6.75 -22.52 -10.78
C ASN A 7 -5.81 -21.33 -10.48
N ALA A 8 -4.52 -21.41 -10.82
CA ALA A 8 -3.58 -20.31 -10.62
C ALA A 8 -3.77 -19.16 -11.63
N GLY A 9 -4.36 -19.44 -12.80
CA GLY A 9 -4.56 -18.43 -13.86
C GLY A 9 -5.46 -17.26 -13.42
N PRO A 10 -6.68 -17.53 -12.92
CA PRO A 10 -7.58 -16.47 -12.44
C PRO A 10 -6.97 -15.63 -11.31
N ILE A 11 -6.27 -16.26 -10.36
CA ILE A 11 -5.62 -15.56 -9.26
C ILE A 11 -4.52 -14.63 -9.79
N ALA A 12 -3.69 -15.08 -10.73
CA ALA A 12 -2.64 -14.26 -11.31
C ALA A 12 -3.19 -13.04 -12.06
N LEU A 13 -4.26 -13.23 -12.84
CA LEU A 13 -4.94 -12.12 -13.53
C LEU A 13 -5.59 -11.14 -12.55
N ALA A 14 -6.24 -11.65 -11.51
CA ALA A 14 -6.82 -10.83 -10.45
C ALA A 14 -5.75 -10.00 -9.72
N SER A 15 -4.61 -10.62 -9.36
CA SER A 15 -3.48 -9.92 -8.74
C SER A 15 -2.91 -8.84 -9.65
N PHE A 16 -2.72 -9.14 -10.93
CA PHE A 16 -2.22 -8.17 -11.90
C PHE A 16 -3.17 -6.97 -12.05
N ALA A 17 -4.47 -7.24 -12.21
CA ALA A 17 -5.48 -6.19 -12.34
C ALA A 17 -5.60 -5.33 -11.08
N ALA A 18 -5.62 -5.96 -9.90
CA ALA A 18 -5.66 -5.26 -8.61
C ALA A 18 -4.42 -4.39 -8.42
N PHE A 19 -3.23 -4.93 -8.68
CA PHE A 19 -1.98 -4.19 -8.58
C PHE A 19 -1.93 -3.01 -9.55
N ALA A 20 -2.29 -3.21 -10.82
CA ALA A 20 -2.29 -2.14 -11.82
C ALA A 20 -3.27 -1.02 -11.45
N ALA A 21 -4.48 -1.36 -11.00
CA ALA A 21 -5.48 -0.39 -10.56
C ALA A 21 -5.03 0.37 -9.30
N ALA A 22 -4.55 -0.35 -8.28
CA ALA A 22 -4.07 0.23 -7.04
C ALA A 22 -2.86 1.14 -7.26
N ALA A 23 -1.88 0.72 -8.08
CA ALA A 23 -0.70 1.52 -8.41
C ALA A 23 -1.06 2.78 -9.20
N SER A 24 -2.04 2.69 -10.11
CA SER A 24 -2.54 3.86 -10.85
C SER A 24 -3.19 4.87 -9.91
N VAL A 25 -4.03 4.40 -8.98
CA VAL A 25 -4.68 5.24 -7.97
C VAL A 25 -3.65 5.87 -7.03
N ASP A 26 -2.67 5.09 -6.57
CA ASP A 26 -1.58 5.58 -5.73
C ASP A 26 -0.82 6.71 -6.43
N ALA A 27 -0.39 6.50 -7.67
CA ALA A 27 0.36 7.47 -8.45
C ALA A 27 -0.43 8.77 -8.69
N LEU A 28 -1.74 8.66 -8.97
CA LEU A 28 -2.60 9.83 -9.18
C LEU A 28 -2.82 10.61 -7.88
N VAL A 29 -3.16 9.92 -6.78
CA VAL A 29 -3.37 10.56 -5.48
C VAL A 29 -2.08 11.17 -4.96
N TYR A 30 -0.96 10.47 -5.10
CA TYR A 30 0.36 10.97 -4.68
C TYR A 30 0.77 12.24 -5.43
N GLN A 31 0.50 12.30 -6.74
CA GLN A 31 0.72 13.50 -7.55
C GLN A 31 -0.27 14.62 -7.20
N TRP A 32 -1.51 14.29 -6.89
CA TRP A 32 -2.50 15.28 -6.48
C TRP A 32 -2.14 15.92 -5.12
N LEU A 33 -1.54 15.15 -4.22
CA LEU A 33 -1.05 15.64 -2.93
C LEU A 33 0.33 16.34 -3.01
N ASP A 34 0.83 16.70 -4.20
CA ASP A 34 2.22 17.21 -4.35
C ASP A 34 2.56 18.43 -3.47
N ARG A 35 1.57 19.26 -3.15
CA ARG A 35 1.72 20.46 -2.29
C ARG A 35 1.84 20.14 -0.79
N TYR A 36 1.60 18.90 -0.39
CA TYR A 36 1.62 18.47 1.01
C TYR A 36 2.98 17.88 1.40
N PRO A 37 3.32 17.86 2.70
CA PRO A 37 4.55 17.22 3.16
C PRO A 37 4.58 15.73 2.79
N ARG A 38 5.80 15.22 2.54
CA ARG A 38 6.04 13.84 2.05
C ARG A 38 5.30 12.76 2.85
N TRP A 39 5.28 12.87 4.18
CA TRP A 39 4.60 11.89 5.03
C TRP A 39 3.10 11.80 4.73
N LEU A 40 2.44 12.94 4.50
CA LEU A 40 1.02 12.99 4.19
C LEU A 40 0.74 12.49 2.77
N ARG A 41 1.64 12.77 1.82
CA ARG A 41 1.56 12.23 0.45
C ARG A 41 1.59 10.72 0.42
N VAL A 42 2.59 10.12 1.08
CA VAL A 42 2.79 8.67 1.12
C VAL A 42 1.64 7.97 1.83
N ASN A 43 1.23 8.46 3.02
CA ASN A 43 0.13 7.84 3.75
C ASN A 43 -1.22 8.10 3.06
N GLY A 44 -1.40 9.30 2.51
CA GLY A 44 -2.63 9.73 1.84
C GLY A 44 -2.89 9.00 0.52
N SER A 45 -1.86 8.61 -0.22
CA SER A 45 -2.00 7.78 -1.43
C SER A 45 -2.16 6.29 -1.12
N ASN A 46 -1.54 5.81 -0.03
CA ASN A 46 -1.61 4.41 0.40
C ASN A 46 -3.02 3.96 0.83
N VAL A 47 -3.81 4.84 1.47
CA VAL A 47 -5.19 4.51 1.88
C VAL A 47 -6.12 4.19 0.70
N PRO A 48 -6.28 5.07 -0.30
CA PRO A 48 -7.17 4.78 -1.43
C PRO A 48 -6.64 3.65 -2.32
N SER A 49 -5.32 3.50 -2.49
CA SER A 49 -4.76 2.37 -3.23
C SER A 49 -4.96 1.03 -2.52
N ALA A 50 -4.84 0.99 -1.19
CA ALA A 50 -5.18 -0.19 -0.38
C ALA A 50 -6.67 -0.55 -0.46
N ALA A 51 -7.56 0.45 -0.55
CA ALA A 51 -8.99 0.22 -0.73
C ALA A 51 -9.27 -0.42 -2.10
N VAL A 52 -8.66 0.11 -3.17
CA VAL A 52 -8.81 -0.42 -4.53
C VAL A 52 -8.28 -1.85 -4.63
N ASP A 53 -7.08 -2.13 -4.11
CA ASP A 53 -6.53 -3.49 -4.11
C ASP A 53 -7.44 -4.48 -3.36
N SER A 54 -7.89 -4.09 -2.17
CA SER A 54 -8.72 -4.94 -1.30
C SER A 54 -10.12 -5.18 -1.86
N LEU A 55 -10.62 -4.32 -2.75
CA LEU A 55 -11.86 -4.52 -3.48
C LEU A 55 -11.64 -5.37 -4.74
N VAL A 56 -10.68 -5.00 -5.58
CA VAL A 56 -10.48 -5.60 -6.90
C VAL A 56 -9.97 -7.03 -6.79
N PHE A 57 -8.99 -7.30 -5.92
CA PHE A 57 -8.39 -8.63 -5.85
C PHE A 57 -9.38 -9.71 -5.43
N PRO A 58 -10.07 -9.64 -4.25
CA PRO A 58 -10.98 -10.70 -3.83
C PRO A 58 -12.16 -10.87 -4.79
N THR A 59 -12.67 -9.76 -5.33
CA THR A 59 -13.81 -9.79 -6.26
C THR A 59 -13.45 -10.52 -7.55
N LEU A 60 -12.27 -10.27 -8.13
CA LEU A 60 -11.82 -10.95 -9.35
C LEU A 60 -11.30 -12.37 -9.09
N ALA A 61 -10.62 -12.58 -7.96
CA ALA A 61 -10.03 -13.86 -7.60
C ALA A 61 -11.07 -14.94 -7.27
N PHE A 62 -12.16 -14.54 -6.59
CA PHE A 62 -13.18 -15.47 -6.08
C PHE A 62 -14.55 -15.29 -6.75
N GLY A 63 -14.68 -14.37 -7.70
CA GLY A 63 -15.93 -14.10 -8.43
C GLY A 63 -17.09 -13.65 -7.53
N SER A 64 -16.81 -13.24 -6.29
CA SER A 64 -17.81 -12.89 -5.29
C SER A 64 -17.31 -11.77 -4.40
N PHE A 65 -18.24 -10.96 -3.90
CA PHE A 65 -17.92 -9.86 -3.02
C PHE A 65 -17.85 -10.32 -1.57
N LEU A 66 -16.63 -10.66 -1.13
CA LEU A 66 -16.37 -11.21 0.21
C LEU A 66 -16.12 -10.08 1.21
N TRP A 67 -17.18 -9.42 1.67
CA TRP A 67 -17.08 -8.21 2.50
C TRP A 67 -16.16 -8.31 3.72
N PRO A 68 -16.14 -9.40 4.52
CA PRO A 68 -15.22 -9.51 5.65
C PRO A 68 -13.75 -9.58 5.21
N ILE A 69 -13.46 -10.20 4.06
CA ILE A 69 -12.11 -10.31 3.51
C ILE A 69 -11.66 -8.96 2.96
N VAL A 70 -12.52 -8.25 2.23
CA VAL A 70 -12.26 -6.90 1.74
C VAL A 70 -11.90 -5.98 2.90
N LEU A 71 -12.73 -5.94 3.94
CA LEU A 71 -12.49 -5.10 5.13
C LEU A 71 -11.21 -5.51 5.87
N GLY A 72 -11.01 -6.82 6.10
CA GLY A 72 -9.82 -7.32 6.77
C GLY A 72 -8.53 -6.97 6.01
N GLN A 73 -8.53 -7.13 4.68
CA GLN A 73 -7.41 -6.76 3.81
C GLN A 73 -7.15 -5.25 3.85
N PHE A 74 -8.19 -4.44 3.76
CA PHE A 74 -8.06 -2.98 3.80
C PHE A 74 -7.49 -2.49 5.14
N LEU A 75 -8.03 -2.99 6.26
CA LEU A 75 -7.56 -2.64 7.60
C LEU A 75 -6.13 -3.12 7.84
N ALA A 76 -5.78 -4.33 7.40
CA ALA A 76 -4.42 -4.85 7.53
C ALA A 76 -3.41 -4.01 6.73
N LYS A 77 -3.74 -3.62 5.50
CA LYS A 77 -2.86 -2.81 4.64
C LYS A 77 -2.71 -1.37 5.18
N THR A 78 -3.81 -0.76 5.58
CA THR A 78 -3.82 0.61 6.09
C THR A 78 -3.14 0.68 7.47
N GLY A 79 -3.48 -0.25 8.37
CA GLY A 79 -2.86 -0.35 9.69
C GLY A 79 -1.37 -0.69 9.62
N GLY A 80 -0.99 -1.64 8.76
CA GLY A 80 0.42 -1.96 8.51
C GLY A 80 1.20 -0.78 7.97
N GLY A 81 0.64 -0.05 6.99
CA GLY A 81 1.23 1.19 6.46
C GLY A 81 1.41 2.26 7.54
N PHE A 82 0.42 2.42 8.41
CA PHE A 82 0.50 3.36 9.54
C PHE A 82 1.61 2.98 10.53
N VAL A 83 1.70 1.71 10.94
CA VAL A 83 2.77 1.23 11.82
C VAL A 83 4.14 1.47 11.19
N TRP A 84 4.28 1.20 9.90
CA TRP A 84 5.54 1.45 9.19
C TRP A 84 5.88 2.93 9.11
N SER A 85 4.88 3.80 8.90
CA SER A 85 5.06 5.25 8.95
C SER A 85 5.63 5.67 10.31
N LEU A 86 5.13 5.16 11.43
CA LEU A 86 5.67 5.47 12.77
C LEU A 86 7.12 5.00 12.94
N ILE A 87 7.43 3.77 12.51
CA ILE A 87 8.79 3.21 12.58
C ILE A 87 9.78 4.05 11.76
N LEU A 88 9.41 4.42 10.54
CA LEU A 88 10.25 5.24 9.66
C LEU A 88 10.47 6.64 10.22
N HIS A 89 9.44 7.30 10.74
CA HIS A 89 9.57 8.63 11.35
C HIS A 89 10.52 8.58 12.55
N TRP A 90 10.40 7.56 13.40
CA TRP A 90 11.30 7.37 14.53
C TRP A 90 12.74 7.08 14.10
N ALA A 91 12.94 6.27 13.07
CA ALA A 91 14.27 5.96 12.53
C ALA A 91 14.94 7.21 11.91
N GLU A 92 14.17 8.03 11.18
CA GLU A 92 14.65 9.30 10.61
C GLU A 92 15.05 10.29 11.70
N GLN A 93 14.27 10.44 12.77
CA GLN A 93 14.61 11.29 13.92
C GLN A 93 15.94 10.89 14.57
N ARG A 94 16.15 9.59 14.81
CA ARG A 94 17.40 9.09 15.39
C ARG A 94 18.61 9.34 14.51
N ARG A 95 18.45 9.17 13.19
CA ARG A 95 19.52 9.42 12.24
C ARG A 95 19.92 10.89 12.21
N ASN A 96 18.95 11.80 12.29
CA ASN A 96 19.21 13.24 12.31
C ASN A 96 19.90 13.68 13.60
N ALA A 97 19.48 13.19 14.77
CA ALA A 97 20.10 13.51 16.05
C ALA A 97 21.58 13.06 16.14
N GLY A 98 21.93 11.93 15.50
CA GLY A 98 23.31 11.45 15.43
C GLY A 98 24.21 12.29 14.51
N MET A 99 23.66 12.97 13.51
CA MET A 99 24.43 13.85 12.62
C MET A 99 24.74 15.21 13.27
N GLU A 100 23.83 15.73 14.11
CA GLU A 100 24.04 16.98 14.85
C GLU A 100 25.16 16.86 15.90
N THR A 101 25.36 15.66 16.46
CA THR A 101 26.44 15.41 17.43
C THR A 101 27.83 15.31 16.78
N GLN A 102 27.91 15.27 15.44
CA GLN A 102 29.13 14.98 14.69
C GLN A 102 29.68 16.19 13.91
N GLN A 103 29.07 17.37 14.00
CA GLN A 103 29.63 18.60 13.43
C GLN A 103 30.69 19.21 14.38
N PRO A 104 31.99 19.25 14.01
CA PRO A 104 32.96 20.02 14.74
C PRO A 104 32.73 21.53 14.52
N ILE A 105 32.76 22.29 15.62
CA ILE A 105 32.78 23.75 15.70
C ILE A 105 33.90 24.40 14.89
#